data_AF-A0A4S2MZ45-F1
#
_entry.id   AF-A0A4S2MZ45-F1
#
_cell.length_a   1.000
_cell.length_b   1.000
_cell.length_c   1.000
_cell.angle_alpha   90.00
_cell.angle_beta   90.00
_cell.angle_gamma   90.00
#
_symmetry.space_group_name_H-M   'P 1'
#
loop_
_entity.id
_entity.type
_entity.pdbx_description
1 polymer ?
#
loop_
_entity_poly.entity_id
_entity_poly.type
_entity_poly.pdbx_seq_one_letter_code
_entity_poly.pdbx_strand_id
1 'polypeptide(L)'
;MGFFSSSTKKKERKAAQKQLKSMEKARKSKVVDTRNIDPTKAITELQPWQLSNEHNSKSLSQLRHKDIWGNDIKEPDLTNPTRNRWERPLDTVRGFQECIDRQYRRNSFYDGASSRG
;
A
#
# COMPACT_ATOMS: atom_id res chain seq x y z
N MET A 1 26.40 37.19 13.89
CA MET A 1 25.48 36.42 14.76
C MET A 1 24.56 35.61 13.85
N GLY A 2 24.81 34.32 13.64
CA GLY A 2 24.10 33.48 12.66
C GLY A 2 23.42 32.29 13.35
N PHE A 3 22.11 32.16 13.13
CA PHE A 3 21.18 31.34 13.91
C PHE A 3 21.24 29.82 13.62
N PHE A 4 21.24 29.02 14.69
CA PHE A 4 21.27 27.55 14.67
C PHE A 4 19.90 26.94 14.28
N SER A 5 19.71 26.58 13.00
CA SER A 5 18.49 25.92 12.48
C SER A 5 18.58 24.38 12.40
N SER A 6 19.74 23.78 12.71
CA SER A 6 19.97 22.32 12.53
C SER A 6 19.20 21.41 13.50
N SER A 7 18.70 21.95 14.60
CA SER A 7 18.03 21.18 15.68
C SER A 7 16.64 20.67 15.26
N THR A 8 15.89 21.44 14.48
CA THR A 8 14.51 21.11 14.07
C THR A 8 14.50 19.91 13.11
N LYS A 9 15.36 19.90 12.09
CA LYS A 9 15.53 18.77 11.16
C LYS A 9 15.98 17.48 11.88
N LYS A 10 16.79 17.61 12.94
CA LYS A 10 17.24 16.46 13.74
C LYS A 10 16.10 15.88 14.59
N LYS A 11 15.21 16.74 15.10
CA LYS A 11 14.02 16.35 15.87
C LYS A 11 12.99 15.61 15.00
N GLU A 12 12.74 16.10 13.78
CA GLU A 12 11.83 15.47 12.81
C GLU A 12 12.30 14.08 12.38
N ARG A 13 13.59 13.93 12.04
CA ARG A 13 14.17 12.62 11.68
C ARG A 13 14.07 11.61 12.82
N LYS A 14 14.26 12.05 14.07
CA LYS A 14 14.13 11.18 15.26
C LYS A 14 12.68 10.75 15.49
N ALA A 15 11.71 11.63 15.22
CA ALA A 15 10.29 11.31 15.30
C ALA A 15 9.89 10.29 14.21
N ALA A 16 10.32 10.49 12.97
CA ALA A 16 10.07 9.56 11.86
C ALA A 16 10.67 8.16 12.12
N GLN A 17 11.90 8.09 12.63
CA GLN A 17 12.52 6.81 13.02
C GLN A 17 11.77 6.12 14.17
N LYS A 18 11.24 6.88 15.13
CA LYS A 18 10.43 6.34 16.22
C LYS A 18 9.11 5.76 15.69
N GLN A 19 8.47 6.44 14.73
CA GLN A 19 7.26 5.95 14.07
C GLN A 19 7.53 4.66 13.29
N LEU A 20 8.58 4.63 12.46
CA LEU A 20 8.96 3.43 11.71
C LEU A 20 9.23 2.23 12.65
N LYS A 21 9.99 2.42 13.73
CA LYS A 21 10.21 1.38 14.74
C LYS A 21 8.93 0.92 15.42
N SER A 22 7.99 1.84 15.67
CA SER A 22 6.69 1.49 16.26
C SER A 22 5.82 0.67 15.30
N MET A 23 5.85 0.98 14.01
CA MET A 23 5.13 0.25 12.97
C MET A 23 5.73 -1.13 12.73
N GLU A 24 7.05 -1.24 12.74
CA GLU A 24 7.76 -2.52 12.64
C GLU A 24 7.48 -3.42 13.84
N LYS A 25 7.45 -2.86 15.05
CA LYS A 25 7.05 -3.59 16.26
C LYS A 25 5.59 -4.06 16.19
N ALA A 26 4.68 -3.22 15.71
CA ALA A 26 3.27 -3.58 15.52
C ALA A 26 3.09 -4.68 14.47
N ARG A 27 3.85 -4.64 13.37
CA ARG A 27 3.88 -5.71 12.36
C ARG A 27 4.42 -7.00 12.97
N LYS A 28 5.54 -6.94 13.71
CA LYS A 28 6.17 -8.11 14.31
C LYS A 28 5.31 -8.76 15.39
N SER A 29 4.55 -7.97 16.16
CA SER A 29 3.54 -8.52 17.10
C SER A 29 2.32 -9.13 16.41
N LYS A 30 2.10 -8.82 15.13
CA LYS A 30 1.01 -9.41 14.33
C LYS A 30 1.44 -10.69 13.62
N VAL A 31 2.75 -10.86 13.40
CA VAL A 31 3.32 -12.13 12.93
C VAL A 31 3.24 -13.10 14.10
N VAL A 32 2.46 -14.16 13.92
CA VAL A 32 2.33 -15.22 14.91
C VAL A 32 3.67 -15.97 14.97
N ASP A 33 4.34 -15.94 16.12
CA ASP A 33 5.54 -16.74 16.35
C ASP A 33 5.16 -18.23 16.32
N THR A 34 5.53 -18.93 15.23
CA THR A 34 5.11 -20.32 14.97
C THR A 34 5.78 -21.37 15.87
N ARG A 35 6.72 -20.96 16.73
CA ARG A 35 7.55 -21.86 17.55
C ARG A 35 6.88 -22.37 18.83
N ASN A 36 5.85 -21.68 19.34
CA ASN A 36 5.20 -22.01 20.62
C ASN A 36 3.69 -22.21 20.48
N ILE A 37 3.25 -22.72 19.33
CA ILE A 37 1.83 -23.00 19.07
C ILE A 37 1.49 -24.40 19.60
N ASP A 38 0.46 -24.48 20.43
CA ASP A 38 -0.13 -25.75 20.86
C ASP A 38 -0.83 -26.41 19.65
N PRO A 39 -0.41 -27.61 19.21
CA PRO A 39 -0.95 -28.27 18.02
C PRO A 39 -2.44 -28.61 18.15
N THR A 40 -2.97 -28.69 19.36
CA THR A 40 -4.40 -28.98 19.59
C THR A 40 -5.30 -27.79 19.28
N LYS A 41 -4.75 -26.56 19.29
CA LYS A 41 -5.52 -25.35 19.01
C LYS A 41 -6.10 -25.32 17.61
N ALA A 42 -5.42 -25.89 16.62
CA ALA A 42 -5.89 -25.92 15.23
C ALA A 42 -7.23 -26.67 15.05
N ILE A 43 -7.59 -27.56 16.00
CA ILE A 43 -8.86 -28.29 15.99
C ILE A 43 -10.00 -27.40 16.50
N THR A 44 -9.69 -26.49 17.43
CA THR A 44 -10.66 -25.61 18.10
C THR A 44 -10.76 -24.22 17.45
N GLU A 45 -9.71 -23.76 16.80
CA GLU A 45 -9.65 -22.44 16.17
C GLU A 45 -10.49 -22.42 14.89
N LEU A 46 -11.20 -21.31 14.68
CA LEU A 46 -11.98 -21.10 13.47
C LEU A 46 -11.06 -20.98 12.25
N GLN A 47 -11.52 -21.53 11.14
CA GLN A 47 -10.82 -21.36 9.88
C GLN A 47 -10.78 -19.87 9.48
N PRO A 48 -9.76 -19.41 8.73
CA PRO A 48 -9.61 -18.00 8.37
C PRO A 48 -10.83 -17.40 7.66
N TRP A 49 -11.53 -18.18 6.84
CA TRP A 49 -12.76 -17.73 6.17
C TRP A 49 -13.91 -17.50 7.18
N GLN A 50 -14.01 -18.33 8.22
CA GLN A 50 -15.05 -18.19 9.25
C GLN A 50 -14.83 -16.92 10.07
N LEU A 51 -13.58 -16.65 10.46
CA LEU A 51 -13.20 -15.40 11.14
C LEU A 51 -13.54 -14.16 10.29
N SER A 52 -13.29 -14.22 8.97
CA SER A 52 -13.62 -13.13 8.07
C SER A 52 -15.12 -12.88 7.93
N ASN A 53 -15.94 -13.92 8.08
CA ASN A 53 -17.40 -13.82 7.99
C ASN A 53 -18.04 -13.39 9.32
N GLU A 54 -17.42 -13.73 10.46
CA GLU A 54 -17.89 -13.37 11.80
C GLU A 54 -17.65 -11.88 12.09
N HIS A 55 -16.55 -11.32 11.59
CA HIS A 55 -16.40 -9.88 11.51
C HIS A 55 -17.34 -9.33 10.44
N ASN A 56 -18.19 -8.36 10.80
CA ASN A 56 -19.03 -7.61 9.87
C ASN A 56 -18.13 -6.80 8.90
N SER A 57 -17.53 -7.50 7.94
CA SER A 57 -16.80 -6.91 6.84
C SER A 57 -17.82 -6.12 6.05
N LYS A 58 -17.64 -4.80 6.02
CA LYS A 58 -18.47 -3.89 5.21
C LYS A 58 -18.73 -4.56 3.85
N SER A 59 -20.00 -4.62 3.47
CA SER A 59 -20.40 -5.24 2.19
C SER A 59 -19.53 -4.67 1.09
N LEU A 60 -18.98 -5.53 0.22
CA LEU A 60 -18.15 -5.10 -0.91
C LEU A 60 -18.88 -4.08 -1.81
N SER A 61 -20.22 -4.09 -1.80
CA SER A 61 -21.07 -3.09 -2.45
C SER A 61 -20.89 -1.67 -1.89
N GLN A 62 -20.49 -1.53 -0.62
CA GLN A 62 -20.21 -0.24 0.01
C GLN A 62 -18.79 0.29 -0.31
N LEU A 63 -17.93 -0.50 -0.94
CA LEU A 63 -16.59 -0.09 -1.29
C LEU A 63 -16.63 0.81 -2.53
N ARG A 64 -16.49 2.13 -2.32
CA ARG A 64 -16.40 3.10 -3.43
C ARG A 64 -14.97 3.11 -3.97
N HIS A 65 -14.81 2.74 -5.25
CA HIS A 65 -13.52 2.82 -5.93
C HIS A 65 -13.14 4.27 -6.19
N LYS A 66 -11.83 4.56 -6.11
CA LYS A 66 -11.25 5.87 -6.40
C LYS A 66 -10.39 5.78 -7.64
N ASP A 67 -10.36 6.86 -8.41
CA ASP A 67 -9.46 7.01 -9.55
C ASP A 67 -8.02 7.31 -9.11
N ILE A 68 -7.11 7.43 -10.07
CA ILE A 68 -5.68 7.75 -9.84
C ILE A 68 -5.46 9.12 -9.18
N TRP A 69 -6.44 10.02 -9.24
CA TRP A 69 -6.41 11.34 -8.60
C TRP A 69 -7.11 11.35 -7.23
N GLY A 70 -7.67 10.21 -6.80
CA GLY A 70 -8.36 10.04 -5.52
C GLY A 70 -9.84 10.41 -5.53
N ASN A 71 -10.42 10.76 -6.68
CA ASN A 71 -11.84 11.06 -6.81
C ASN A 71 -12.66 9.76 -6.82
N ASP A 72 -13.85 9.79 -6.24
CA ASP A 72 -14.73 8.63 -6.26
C ASP A 72 -15.28 8.38 -7.68
N ILE A 73 -15.18 7.14 -8.14
CA ILE A 73 -15.71 6.70 -9.43
C ILE A 73 -17.23 6.51 -9.28
N LYS A 74 -18.01 7.42 -9.88
CA LYS A 74 -19.48 7.37 -9.81
C LYS A 74 -20.07 6.26 -10.68
N GLU A 75 -19.53 6.06 -11.87
CA GLU A 75 -19.99 5.05 -12.82
C GLU A 75 -18.81 4.14 -13.19
N PRO A 76 -18.58 3.05 -12.46
CA PRO A 76 -17.50 2.12 -12.78
C PRO A 76 -17.74 1.47 -14.15
N ASP A 77 -16.64 1.26 -14.89
CA ASP A 77 -16.64 0.43 -16.10
C ASP A 77 -16.88 -1.05 -15.71
N LEU A 78 -17.66 -1.77 -16.51
CA LEU A 78 -18.07 -3.16 -16.26
C LEU A 78 -16.88 -4.12 -16.26
N THR A 79 -15.88 -3.85 -17.09
CA THR A 79 -14.67 -4.69 -17.19
C THR A 79 -13.56 -4.24 -16.25
N ASN A 80 -13.62 -3.00 -15.79
CA ASN A 80 -12.60 -2.41 -14.92
C ASN A 80 -13.22 -1.41 -13.93
N PRO A 81 -13.60 -1.85 -12.72
CA PRO A 81 -14.23 -1.00 -11.71
C PRO A 81 -13.28 0.05 -11.11
N THR A 82 -11.98 0.00 -11.44
CA THR A 82 -11.01 1.07 -11.10
C THR A 82 -11.02 2.22 -12.11
N ARG A 83 -11.89 2.15 -13.12
CA ARG A 83 -12.02 3.15 -14.19
C ARG A 83 -13.44 3.68 -14.29
N ASN A 84 -13.58 4.99 -14.54
CA ASN A 84 -14.88 5.59 -14.83
C ASN A 84 -15.31 5.21 -16.27
N ARG A 85 -16.56 4.84 -16.43
CA ARG A 85 -17.14 4.41 -17.72
C ARG A 85 -17.04 5.49 -18.79
N TRP A 86 -17.08 6.77 -18.39
CA TRP A 86 -17.02 7.93 -19.29
C TRP A 86 -15.67 8.67 -19.28
N GLU A 87 -14.62 8.04 -18.78
CA GLU A 87 -13.29 8.64 -18.85
C GLU A 87 -12.91 8.95 -20.30
N ARG A 88 -12.37 10.14 -20.54
CA ARG A 88 -12.08 10.62 -21.89
C ARG A 88 -10.93 9.80 -22.49
N PRO A 89 -11.05 9.26 -23.72
CA PRO A 89 -10.05 8.40 -24.32
C PRO A 89 -8.62 8.97 -24.32
N LEU A 90 -8.46 10.30 -24.43
CA LEU A 90 -7.15 10.94 -24.46
C LEU A 90 -6.43 10.96 -23.11
N ASP A 91 -7.15 11.15 -22.01
CA ASP A 91 -6.54 11.26 -20.67
C ASP A 91 -6.07 9.88 -20.19
N THR A 92 -6.84 8.83 -20.49
CA THR A 92 -6.43 7.45 -20.22
C THR A 92 -5.21 7.05 -21.06
N VAL A 93 -5.19 7.38 -22.36
CA VAL A 93 -4.04 7.08 -23.24
C VAL A 93 -2.79 7.83 -22.78
N ARG A 94 -2.91 9.11 -22.38
CA ARG A 94 -1.79 9.87 -21.80
C ARG A 94 -1.34 9.27 -20.46
N GLY A 95 -2.27 8.87 -19.60
CA GLY A 95 -1.96 8.20 -18.33
C GLY A 95 -1.21 6.88 -18.52
N PHE A 96 -1.57 6.09 -19.53
CA PHE A 96 -0.82 4.89 -19.91
C PHE A 96 0.60 5.23 -20.36
N GLN A 97 0.76 6.24 -21.23
CA GLN A 97 2.07 6.67 -21.70
C GLN A 97 2.96 7.11 -20.52
N GLU A 98 2.43 7.92 -19.61
CA GLU A 98 3.18 8.37 -18.43
C GLU A 98 3.57 7.21 -17.49
N CYS A 99 2.70 6.20 -17.33
CA CYS A 99 3.00 5.01 -16.54
C CYS A 99 4.10 4.15 -17.18
N ILE A 100 4.03 3.96 -18.50
CA ILE A 100 5.04 3.27 -19.30
C ILE A 100 6.38 4.01 -19.17
N ASP A 101 6.40 5.31 -19.40
CA ASP A 101 7.59 6.15 -19.30
C ASP A 101 8.17 6.15 -17.87
N ARG A 102 7.32 6.11 -16.84
CA ARG A 102 7.76 5.97 -15.44
C ARG A 102 8.42 4.61 -15.20
N GLN A 103 7.89 3.53 -15.77
CA GLN A 103 8.45 2.20 -15.62
C GLN A 103 9.80 2.06 -16.33
N TYR A 104 9.92 2.56 -17.56
CA TYR A 104 11.21 2.58 -18.26
C TYR A 104 12.26 3.42 -17.52
N ARG A 105 11.87 4.59 -16.99
CA ARG A 105 12.76 5.39 -16.14
C ARG A 105 13.22 4.61 -14.91
N ARG A 106 12.33 3.91 -14.20
CA ARG A 106 12.70 3.10 -13.03
C ARG A 106 13.68 1.98 -13.38
N ASN A 107 13.44 1.25 -14.47
CA ASN A 107 14.30 0.12 -14.87
C ASN A 107 15.70 0.58 -15.31
N SER A 108 15.84 1.76 -15.92
CA SER A 108 17.15 2.32 -16.28
C SER A 108 18.05 2.60 -15.06
N PHE A 109 17.49 2.84 -13.87
CA PHE A 109 18.26 3.01 -12.64
C PHE A 109 18.79 1.68 -12.06
N TYR A 110 18.18 0.53 -12.40
CA TYR A 110 18.61 -0.78 -11.90
C TYR A 110 19.55 -1.51 -12.87
N ASP A 111 19.42 -1.28 -14.18
CA ASP A 111 20.27 -1.92 -15.21
C ASP A 111 21.71 -1.37 -15.21
N GLY A 112 21.90 -0.10 -14.80
CA GLY A 112 23.24 0.50 -14.67
C GLY A 112 24.05 0.04 -13.45
N ALA A 113 23.44 -0.69 -12.50
CA ALA A 113 24.08 -1.10 -11.25
C ALA A 113 24.63 -2.55 -11.28
N SER A 114 24.20 -3.39 -12.23
CA SER A 114 24.66 -4.79 -12.38
C SER A 114 25.84 -4.94 -13.34
N SER A 115 26.17 -3.90 -14.12
CA SER A 115 27.22 -3.98 -15.16
C SER A 115 28.60 -3.45 -14.71
N ARG A 116 28.81 -3.19 -13.42
CA ARG A 116 30.12 -2.81 -12.84
C ARG A 116 30.50 -3.80 -11.74
N GLY A 117 30.90 -5.00 -12.14
CA GLY A 117 31.54 -6.03 -11.33
C GLY A 117 32.73 -6.60 -12.10
#